data_AF-A0A316ANC6-F1
#
_entry.id   AF-A0A316ANC6-F1
#
_cell.length_a   1.000
_cell.length_b   1.000
_cell.length_c   1.000
_cell.angle_alpha   90.00
_cell.angle_beta   90.00
_cell.angle_gamma   90.00
#
_symmetry.space_group_name_H-M   'P 1'
#
loop_
_entity.id
_entity.type
_entity.pdbx_description
1 polymer ?
#
loop_
_entity_poly.entity_id
_entity_poly.type
_entity_poly.pdbx_seq_one_letter_code
_entity_poly.pdbx_strand_id
1 'polypeptide(L)'
;MENYRQFGGLGVNWLVFGSSGHLHKAEVPQLYRFLMRSDLHFLPNRHIKSIVQPRHVKAAYQPHYFRYKKGRFCINENGSPIVGYESEVSVDKIQINHYYCRSKEEYREKINRGRSDIEESRSMDAFYAHDKDANVVEDRTILKVLSGWQGKEN
;
A
#
# COMPACT_ATOMS: atom_id res chain seq x y z
N MET A 1 8.68 5.63 15.40
CA MET A 1 7.61 4.74 15.89
C MET A 1 7.26 4.97 17.37
N GLU A 2 8.17 5.52 18.20
CA GLU A 2 7.91 5.82 19.63
C GLU A 2 6.62 6.63 19.84
N ASN A 3 6.40 7.65 19.02
CA ASN A 3 5.25 8.56 19.07
C ASN A 3 3.88 7.88 18.89
N TYR A 4 3.83 6.62 18.43
CA TYR A 4 2.59 5.89 18.17
C TYR A 4 2.30 4.80 19.22
N ARG A 5 3.21 4.59 20.20
CA ARG A 5 3.13 3.48 21.17
C ARG A 5 1.93 3.52 22.11
N GLN A 6 1.26 4.66 22.26
CA GLN A 6 0.06 4.78 23.10
C GLN A 6 -1.24 4.41 22.37
N PHE A 7 -1.21 4.23 21.05
CA PHE A 7 -2.42 3.96 20.25
C PHE A 7 -2.60 2.47 20.00
N GLY A 8 -3.83 2.09 19.63
CA GLY A 8 -4.15 0.70 19.29
C GLY A 8 -3.48 0.26 17.98
N GLY A 9 -3.33 1.18 17.04
CA GLY A 9 -2.64 0.96 15.77
C GLY A 9 -2.35 2.24 15.01
N LEU A 10 -1.51 2.11 13.99
CA LEU A 10 -1.19 3.14 13.00
C LEU A 10 -1.74 2.68 11.65
N GLY A 11 -2.70 3.44 11.10
CA GLY A 11 -3.17 3.27 9.74
C GLY A 11 -2.24 4.01 8.78
N VAL A 12 -1.81 3.32 7.74
CA VAL A 12 -0.89 3.85 6.73
C VAL A 12 -1.59 3.77 5.38
N ASN A 13 -1.75 4.92 4.72
CA ASN A 13 -2.25 4.98 3.36
C ASN A 13 -1.25 4.32 2.40
N TRP A 14 -1.78 3.67 1.36
CA TRP A 14 -0.96 3.31 0.22
C TRP A 14 -0.94 4.43 -0.83
N LEU A 15 0.07 4.40 -1.68
CA LEU A 15 0.05 5.04 -2.99
C LEU A 15 0.08 3.95 -4.05
N VAL A 16 -0.84 4.00 -5.00
CA VAL A 16 -0.91 3.01 -6.09
C VAL A 16 0.18 3.31 -7.12
N PHE A 17 1.06 2.34 -7.32
CA PHE A 17 2.09 2.38 -8.36
C PHE A 17 1.59 1.69 -9.62
N GLY A 18 1.72 2.40 -10.75
CA GLY A 18 1.40 1.93 -12.08
C GLY A 18 2.49 1.03 -12.65
N SER A 19 2.35 0.73 -13.94
CA SER A 19 3.27 -0.09 -14.71
C SER A 19 4.59 0.61 -15.02
N SER A 20 4.67 1.93 -14.84
CA SER A 20 5.76 2.78 -15.35
C SER A 20 6.00 2.58 -16.85
N GLY A 21 4.96 2.17 -17.59
CA GLY A 21 5.03 1.85 -19.02
C GLY A 21 5.64 0.48 -19.35
N HIS A 22 6.01 -0.34 -18.35
CA HIS A 22 6.60 -1.64 -18.60
C HIS A 22 5.59 -2.64 -19.17
N LEU A 23 5.87 -3.14 -20.37
CA LEU A 23 5.05 -4.19 -21.01
C LEU A 23 5.48 -5.60 -20.56
N HIS A 24 6.77 -5.80 -20.36
CA HIS A 24 7.38 -7.10 -20.09
C HIS A 24 8.00 -7.19 -18.71
N LYS A 25 8.07 -8.42 -18.20
CA LYS A 25 8.82 -8.76 -17.01
C LYS A 25 10.33 -8.60 -17.29
N ALA A 26 11.08 -8.23 -16.26
CA ALA A 26 12.53 -8.09 -16.34
C ALA A 26 13.18 -8.60 -15.06
N GLU A 27 14.40 -9.12 -15.18
CA GLU A 27 15.29 -9.56 -14.08
C GLU A 27 15.90 -8.37 -13.31
N VAL A 28 15.06 -7.37 -13.02
CA VAL A 28 15.42 -6.22 -12.18
C VAL A 28 14.40 -6.17 -11.03
N PRO A 29 14.82 -5.95 -9.76
CA PRO A 29 13.88 -5.96 -8.65
C PRO A 29 12.80 -4.88 -8.81
N GLN A 30 11.57 -5.20 -8.41
CA GLN A 30 10.39 -4.35 -8.62
C GLN A 30 10.59 -2.90 -8.11
N LEU A 31 11.36 -2.73 -7.03
CA LEU A 31 11.59 -1.43 -6.37
C LEU A 31 12.40 -0.47 -7.24
N TYR A 32 13.14 -0.97 -8.24
CA TYR A 32 13.90 -0.15 -9.19
C TYR A 32 13.16 0.10 -10.51
N ARG A 33 12.11 -0.69 -10.80
CA ARG A 33 11.38 -0.64 -12.08
C ARG A 33 10.14 0.25 -12.00
N PHE A 34 9.35 0.07 -10.95
CA PHE A 34 8.05 0.72 -10.84
C PHE A 34 8.20 1.99 -10.00
N LEU A 35 8.53 3.09 -10.65
CA LEU A 35 8.80 4.38 -9.99
C LEU A 35 7.71 5.42 -10.26
N MET A 36 6.71 5.09 -11.08
CA MET A 36 5.56 5.96 -11.33
C MET A 36 4.36 5.52 -10.49
N ARG A 37 3.71 6.50 -9.85
CA ARG A 37 2.52 6.31 -9.02
C ARG A 37 1.41 7.31 -9.33
N SER A 38 0.27 7.09 -8.69
CA SER A 38 -0.83 8.04 -8.68
C SER A 38 -0.52 9.29 -7.86
N ASP A 39 -1.26 10.37 -8.13
CA ASP A 39 -1.29 11.53 -7.24
C ASP A 39 -2.09 11.25 -5.95
N LEU A 40 -2.08 12.20 -5.01
CA LEU A 40 -2.71 12.01 -3.70
C LEU A 40 -4.25 12.01 -3.73
N HIS A 41 -4.87 12.53 -4.79
CA HIS A 41 -6.32 12.58 -4.96
C HIS A 41 -6.92 11.32 -5.58
N PHE A 42 -6.08 10.39 -6.06
CA PHE A 42 -6.55 9.10 -6.58
C PHE A 42 -7.28 8.32 -5.48
N LEU A 43 -8.60 8.20 -5.60
CA LEU A 43 -9.48 7.68 -4.54
C LEU A 43 -9.02 6.35 -3.92
N PRO A 44 -8.48 5.37 -4.67
CA PRO A 44 -7.92 4.15 -4.08
C PRO A 44 -6.88 4.41 -2.99
N ASN A 45 -6.11 5.51 -3.04
CA ASN A 45 -5.09 5.86 -2.04
C ASN A 45 -5.66 6.11 -0.63
N ARG A 46 -6.98 6.33 -0.49
CA ARG A 46 -7.63 6.47 0.81
C ARG A 46 -7.58 5.19 1.65
N HIS A 47 -7.44 4.03 1.01
CA HIS A 47 -7.34 2.76 1.72
C HIS A 47 -6.09 2.70 2.59
N ILE A 48 -6.26 2.16 3.80
CA ILE A 48 -5.16 1.97 4.74
C ILE A 48 -4.81 0.50 4.92
N LYS A 49 -3.58 0.25 5.40
CA LYS A 49 -3.25 -0.95 6.17
C LYS A 49 -2.92 -0.53 7.59
N SER A 50 -3.25 -1.39 8.55
CA SER A 50 -3.03 -1.09 9.97
C SER A 50 -1.81 -1.84 10.51
N ILE A 51 -0.84 -1.11 11.07
CA ILE A 51 0.20 -1.66 11.94
C ILE A 51 -0.36 -1.60 13.37
N VAL A 52 -0.77 -2.74 13.91
CA VAL A 52 -1.50 -2.81 15.18
C VAL A 52 -0.61 -3.23 16.35
N GLN A 53 -0.98 -2.82 17.56
CA GLN A 53 -0.46 -3.39 18.80
C GLN A 53 -1.40 -4.50 19.28
N PRO A 54 -1.03 -5.80 19.14
CA PRO A 54 -1.95 -6.91 19.40
C PRO A 54 -2.57 -6.88 20.80
N ARG A 55 -1.80 -6.46 21.83
CA ARG A 55 -2.30 -6.30 23.22
C ARG A 55 -3.48 -5.34 23.36
N HIS A 56 -3.70 -4.45 22.40
CA HIS A 56 -4.79 -3.46 22.37
C HIS A 56 -5.90 -3.81 21.39
N VAL A 57 -5.71 -4.84 20.55
CA VAL A 57 -6.73 -5.33 19.62
C VAL A 57 -7.72 -6.23 20.38
N LYS A 58 -9.01 -6.05 20.10
CA LYS A 58 -10.11 -6.89 20.58
C LYS A 58 -10.49 -7.95 19.55
N ALA A 59 -10.53 -7.58 18.28
CA ALA A 59 -10.82 -8.50 17.17
C ALA A 59 -10.31 -7.92 15.84
N ALA A 60 -9.94 -8.80 14.91
CA ALA A 60 -9.78 -8.44 13.51
C ALA A 60 -11.17 -8.47 12.84
N TYR A 61 -11.64 -7.35 12.30
CA TYR A 61 -12.94 -7.28 11.63
C TYR A 61 -12.81 -7.59 10.14
N GLN A 62 -11.78 -7.01 9.51
CA GLN A 62 -11.35 -7.34 8.15
C GLN A 62 -9.84 -7.06 8.03
N PRO A 63 -9.15 -7.46 6.94
CA PRO A 63 -7.70 -7.32 6.82
C PRO A 63 -7.15 -5.89 6.96
N HIS A 64 -8.03 -4.88 6.86
CA HIS A 64 -7.68 -3.46 6.93
C HIS A 64 -8.14 -2.77 8.23
N TYR A 65 -9.11 -3.34 8.94
CA TYR A 65 -9.82 -2.69 10.04
C TYR A 65 -9.95 -3.61 11.25
N PHE A 66 -9.52 -3.11 12.40
CA PHE A 66 -9.46 -3.82 13.67
C PHE A 66 -10.33 -3.13 14.71
N ARG A 67 -10.98 -3.91 15.57
CA ARG A 67 -11.66 -3.41 16.75
C ARG A 67 -10.67 -3.40 17.90
N TYR A 68 -10.64 -2.31 18.65
CA TYR A 68 -9.70 -2.11 19.76
C TYR A 68 -10.39 -2.24 21.13
N LYS A 69 -9.62 -2.48 22.18
CA LYS A 69 -10.07 -2.45 23.57
C LYS A 69 -10.47 -1.03 23.98
N LYS A 70 -11.28 -0.89 25.03
CA LYS A 70 -11.78 0.41 25.52
C LYS A 70 -10.63 1.41 25.69
N GLY A 71 -10.80 2.63 25.16
CA GLY A 71 -9.79 3.69 25.22
C GLY A 71 -8.62 3.55 24.24
N ARG A 72 -8.63 2.56 23.34
CA ARG A 72 -7.64 2.39 22.27
C ARG A 72 -8.29 2.54 20.91
N PHE A 73 -7.56 3.10 19.96
CA PHE A 73 -8.03 3.36 18.60
C PHE A 73 -6.85 3.42 17.61
N CYS A 74 -7.17 3.39 16.32
CA CYS A 74 -6.22 3.58 15.23
C CYS A 74 -6.07 5.07 14.91
N ILE A 75 -4.88 5.51 14.53
CA ILE A 75 -4.61 6.86 14.05
C ILE A 75 -3.82 6.83 12.74
N ASN A 76 -3.81 7.92 11.98
CA ASN A 76 -2.86 8.12 10.89
C ASN A 76 -1.50 8.62 11.41
N GLU A 77 -0.55 8.86 10.50
CA GLU A 77 0.80 9.36 10.83
C GLU A 77 0.84 10.74 11.51
N ASN A 78 -0.26 11.49 11.42
CA ASN A 78 -0.46 12.82 12.02
C ASN A 78 -1.23 12.76 13.35
N GLY A 79 -1.62 11.57 13.82
CA GLY A 79 -2.33 11.41 15.09
C GLY A 79 -3.85 11.55 14.99
N SER A 80 -4.39 11.76 13.78
CA SER A 80 -5.83 11.85 13.57
C SER A 80 -6.46 10.45 13.67
N PRO A 81 -7.56 10.28 14.45
CA PRO A 81 -8.25 9.01 14.55
C PRO A 81 -8.77 8.50 13.21
N ILE A 82 -8.66 7.18 12.98
CA ILE A 82 -9.22 6.51 11.81
C ILE A 82 -10.33 5.57 12.26
N VAL A 83 -11.48 5.68 11.58
CA VAL A 83 -12.61 4.78 11.74
C VAL A 83 -12.82 4.03 10.41
N GLY A 84 -12.76 2.70 10.45
CA GLY A 84 -12.89 1.87 9.25
C GLY A 84 -11.56 1.58 8.56
N TYR A 85 -11.59 1.49 7.22
CA TYR A 85 -10.46 1.07 6.38
C TYR A 85 -9.96 2.15 5.42
N GLU A 86 -10.51 3.36 5.54
CA GLU A 86 -10.11 4.52 4.75
C GLU A 86 -9.79 5.69 5.66
N SER A 87 -8.93 6.59 5.17
CA SER A 87 -8.64 7.88 5.79
C SER A 87 -8.29 8.92 4.72
N GLU A 88 -8.30 10.20 5.10
CA GLU A 88 -7.68 11.23 4.27
C GLU A 88 -6.20 10.90 4.05
N VAL A 89 -5.74 11.04 2.81
CA VAL A 89 -4.41 10.59 2.41
C VAL A 89 -3.33 11.42 3.09
N SER A 90 -2.49 10.77 3.90
CA SER A 90 -1.30 11.37 4.52
C SER A 90 -0.13 10.39 4.40
N VAL A 91 0.97 10.83 3.78
CA VAL A 91 2.12 9.99 3.41
C VAL A 91 3.49 10.68 3.62
N ASP A 92 3.54 11.72 4.44
CA ASP A 92 4.74 12.56 4.64
C ASP A 92 5.81 11.89 5.52
N LYS A 93 5.40 11.02 6.44
CA LYS A 93 6.29 10.31 7.38
C LYS A 93 6.39 8.82 7.05
N ILE A 94 5.31 8.22 6.53
CA ILE A 94 5.24 6.81 6.18
C ILE A 94 4.22 6.57 5.07
N GLN A 95 4.56 5.70 4.11
CA GLN A 95 3.67 5.28 3.03
C GLN A 95 3.78 3.78 2.78
N ILE A 96 2.78 3.22 2.11
CA ILE A 96 2.85 1.89 1.50
C ILE A 96 2.94 2.05 -0.01
N ASN A 97 3.99 1.49 -0.62
CA ASN A 97 4.06 1.40 -2.08
C ASN A 97 3.21 0.21 -2.55
N HIS A 98 2.02 0.51 -3.08
CA HIS A 98 1.13 -0.53 -3.59
C HIS A 98 1.36 -0.77 -5.08
N TYR A 99 2.28 -1.68 -5.39
CA TYR A 99 2.60 -2.14 -6.75
C TYR A 99 1.47 -3.00 -7.33
N TYR A 100 0.37 -2.34 -7.68
CA TYR A 100 -0.85 -2.99 -8.15
C TYR A 100 -0.70 -3.52 -9.58
N CYS A 101 -0.23 -2.66 -10.48
CA CYS A 101 -0.14 -2.94 -11.92
C CYS A 101 1.07 -3.83 -12.21
N ARG A 102 2.28 -3.41 -11.81
CA ARG A 102 3.55 -3.98 -12.33
C ARG A 102 3.55 -3.97 -13.87
N SER A 103 4.41 -4.75 -14.52
CA SER A 103 4.37 -4.84 -15.98
C SER A 103 3.07 -5.49 -16.46
N LYS A 104 2.69 -5.21 -17.71
CA LYS A 104 1.49 -5.81 -18.33
C LYS A 104 1.55 -7.35 -18.34
N GLU A 105 2.71 -7.93 -18.60
CA GLU A 105 2.96 -9.38 -18.51
C GLU A 105 2.77 -9.91 -17.09
N GLU A 106 3.38 -9.28 -16.08
CA GLU A 106 3.22 -9.68 -14.67
C GLU A 106 1.77 -9.53 -14.17
N TYR A 107 1.02 -8.55 -14.68
CA TYR A 107 -0.40 -8.43 -14.37
C TYR A 107 -1.22 -9.56 -14.99
N ARG A 108 -0.89 -10.01 -16.20
CA ARG A 108 -1.51 -11.21 -16.80
C ARG A 108 -1.21 -12.46 -15.98
N GLU A 109 0.03 -12.63 -15.51
CA GLU A 109 0.38 -13.70 -14.56
C GLU A 109 -0.48 -13.60 -13.28
N LYS A 110 -0.71 -12.39 -12.75
CA LYS A 110 -1.57 -12.14 -11.58
C LYS A 110 -3.05 -12.48 -11.86
N ILE A 111 -3.56 -12.25 -13.07
CA ILE A 111 -4.90 -12.68 -13.48
C ILE A 111 -4.97 -14.21 -13.49
N ASN A 112 -4.03 -14.87 -14.16
CA ASN A 112 -4.00 -16.33 -14.31
C ASN A 112 -3.84 -17.06 -12.97
N ARG A 113 -3.09 -16.46 -12.02
CA ARG A 113 -2.97 -16.98 -10.65
C ARG A 113 -4.30 -16.93 -9.87
N GLY A 114 -5.24 -16.10 -10.28
CA GLY A 114 -6.56 -15.98 -9.65
C GLY A 114 -6.55 -15.19 -8.34
N ARG A 115 -7.69 -15.26 -7.65
CA ARG A 115 -7.94 -14.63 -6.35
C ARG A 115 -8.05 -15.72 -5.29
N SER A 116 -7.55 -15.43 -4.09
CA SER A 116 -7.62 -16.36 -2.96
C SER A 116 -8.94 -16.26 -2.20
N ASP A 117 -9.70 -15.19 -2.42
CA ASP A 117 -10.85 -14.79 -1.62
C ASP A 117 -12.19 -14.93 -2.36
N ILE A 118 -12.16 -14.91 -3.70
CA ILE A 118 -13.35 -15.06 -4.55
C ILE A 118 -12.97 -15.78 -5.85
N GLU A 119 -13.96 -16.36 -6.52
CA GLU A 119 -13.75 -17.08 -7.79
C GLU A 119 -13.62 -16.13 -9.01
N GLU A 120 -14.05 -14.87 -8.88
CA GLU A 120 -13.99 -13.90 -9.97
C GLU A 120 -12.53 -13.56 -10.34
N SER A 121 -12.22 -13.70 -11.62
CA SER A 121 -10.93 -13.33 -12.17
C SER A 121 -10.82 -11.82 -12.38
N ARG A 122 -9.63 -11.27 -12.14
CA ARG A 122 -9.33 -9.88 -12.51
C ARG A 122 -9.33 -9.76 -14.03
N SER A 123 -9.74 -8.60 -14.55
CA SER A 123 -9.66 -8.30 -15.98
C SER A 123 -8.48 -7.38 -16.30
N MET A 124 -8.13 -7.31 -17.59
CA MET A 124 -7.22 -6.27 -18.09
C MET A 124 -7.84 -4.88 -18.03
N ASP A 125 -9.17 -4.74 -18.00
CA ASP A 125 -9.81 -3.44 -17.81
C ASP A 125 -9.50 -2.87 -16.42
N ALA A 126 -9.45 -3.72 -15.40
CA ALA A 126 -9.01 -3.31 -14.07
C ALA A 126 -7.55 -2.83 -14.05
N PHE A 127 -6.68 -3.42 -14.88
CA PHE A 127 -5.32 -2.91 -15.07
C PHE A 127 -5.36 -1.50 -15.66
N TYR A 128 -6.01 -1.29 -16.80
CA TYR A 128 -6.02 0.02 -17.47
C TYR A 128 -6.70 1.11 -16.62
N ALA A 129 -7.74 0.75 -15.88
CA ALA A 129 -8.44 1.67 -14.98
C ALA A 129 -7.55 2.21 -13.86
N HIS A 130 -6.63 1.40 -13.34
CA HIS A 130 -5.64 1.86 -12.36
C HIS A 130 -4.43 2.50 -13.04
N ASP A 131 -3.91 1.88 -14.09
CA ASP A 131 -2.66 2.28 -14.73
C ASP A 131 -2.71 3.69 -15.30
N LYS A 132 -3.86 4.10 -15.87
CA LYS A 132 -4.02 5.45 -16.43
C LYS A 132 -3.76 6.56 -15.41
N ASP A 133 -4.19 6.37 -14.16
CA ASP A 133 -4.09 7.36 -13.09
C ASP A 133 -2.89 7.08 -12.16
N ALA A 134 -2.24 5.91 -12.30
CA ALA A 134 -1.13 5.48 -11.46
C ALA A 134 0.25 5.67 -12.11
N ASN A 135 0.36 6.47 -13.18
CA ASN A 135 1.63 6.81 -13.84
C ASN A 135 1.87 8.32 -13.95
N VAL A 136 1.35 9.12 -13.01
CA VAL A 136 1.33 10.59 -13.11
C VAL A 136 2.41 11.28 -12.28
N VAL A 137 2.93 10.64 -11.23
CA VAL A 137 4.00 11.18 -10.37
C VAL A 137 5.17 10.21 -10.29
N GLU A 138 6.38 10.70 -10.54
CA GLU A 138 7.60 9.93 -10.28
C GLU A 138 7.93 9.95 -8.78
N ASP A 139 8.11 8.77 -8.19
CA ASP A 139 8.42 8.57 -6.78
C ASP A 139 9.63 7.64 -6.63
N ARG A 140 10.78 8.28 -6.36
CA ARG A 140 12.07 7.62 -6.11
C ARG A 140 12.38 7.44 -4.62
N THR A 141 11.41 7.67 -3.74
CA THR A 141 11.63 7.65 -2.28
C THR A 141 12.15 6.30 -1.81
N ILE A 142 11.66 5.21 -2.42
CA ILE A 142 12.10 3.85 -2.10
C ILE A 142 13.60 3.63 -2.40
N LEU A 143 14.14 4.27 -3.44
CA LEU A 143 15.55 4.14 -3.81
C LEU A 143 16.46 4.77 -2.74
N LYS A 144 16.02 5.87 -2.12
CA LYS A 144 16.74 6.50 -1.01
C LYS A 144 16.79 5.57 0.20
N VAL A 145 15.67 4.92 0.52
CA VAL A 145 15.61 3.90 1.59
C VAL A 145 16.57 2.75 1.30
N LEU A 146 16.60 2.24 0.06
CA LEU A 146 17.50 1.17 -0.34
C LEU A 146 18.98 1.58 -0.26
N SER A 147 19.31 2.80 -0.68
CA SER A 147 20.69 3.30 -0.60
C SER A 147 21.19 3.48 0.84
N GLY A 148 20.30 3.77 1.79
CA GLY A 148 20.62 3.86 3.21
C GLY A 148 20.57 2.51 3.93
N TRP A 149 20.08 1.45 3.27
CA TRP A 149 20.00 0.12 3.83
C TRP A 149 21.33 -0.60 3.62
N GLN A 150 22.24 -0.42 4.58
CA GLN A 150 23.37 -1.32 4.77
C GLN A 150 22.80 -2.64 5.31
N GLY A 151 22.48 -3.58 4.43
CA GLY A 151 21.97 -4.89 4.83
C GLY A 151 22.85 -5.45 5.95
N LYS A 152 22.24 -5.88 7.05
CA LYS A 152 22.94 -6.81 7.94
C LYS A 152 23.07 -8.10 7.16
N GLU A 153 24.26 -8.37 6.66
CA GLU A 153 24.67 -9.71 6.28
C GLU A 153 24.41 -10.60 7.52
N ASN A 154 23.54 -11.58 7.36
CA ASN A 154 23.37 -12.68 8.31
C ASN A 154 24.22 -13.85 7.82
#